data_AF-A0A0R3QIC4-F1
#
_entry.id   AF-A0A0R3QIC4-F1
#
_cell.length_a   1.000
_cell.length_b   1.000
_cell.length_c   1.000
_cell.angle_alpha   90.00
_cell.angle_beta   90.00
_cell.angle_gamma   90.00
#
_symmetry.space_group_name_H-M   'P 1'
#
loop_
_entity.id
_entity.type
_entity.pdbx_description
1 polymer ?
#
loop_
_entity_poly.entity_id
_entity_poly.type
_entity_poly.pdbx_seq_one_letter_code
_entity_poly.pdbx_strand_id
1 'polypeptide(L)'
;LNEKEADDYMRNPCERAEHKWLIIELCETIQPTVLEIANFELFSSGPQNIRILGSERYPSNEWMALGDFVVENNREIQRFSITARSYVKFLRLELLSHYGREHYCTLSLVRLLGISMVDEYEAEAEAAAISDTSFSVPFVGV
;
A
#
# COMPACT_ATOMS: atom_id res chain seq x y z
N LEU A 1 -6.33 -10.88 -26.83
CA LEU A 1 -6.26 -9.54 -27.48
C LEU A 1 -7.27 -8.54 -26.91
N ASN A 2 -8.01 -8.86 -25.84
CA ASN A 2 -8.88 -7.93 -25.13
C ASN A 2 -8.58 -7.94 -23.62
N GLU A 3 -7.30 -7.97 -23.25
CA GLU A 3 -6.90 -7.43 -21.96
C GLU A 3 -6.60 -5.97 -22.22
N LYS A 4 -7.33 -5.08 -21.54
CA LYS A 4 -7.13 -3.64 -21.59
C LYS A 4 -5.62 -3.40 -21.41
N GLU A 5 -4.95 -2.97 -22.48
CA GLU A 5 -3.50 -2.79 -22.50
C GLU A 5 -3.12 -2.01 -21.24
N ALA A 6 -2.33 -2.63 -20.36
CA ALA A 6 -1.90 -2.04 -19.09
C ALA A 6 -0.81 -0.99 -19.34
N ASP A 7 -1.10 -0.08 -20.26
CA ASP A 7 -0.20 0.91 -20.83
C ASP A 7 -0.10 2.17 -19.96
N ASP A 8 -0.89 2.23 -18.89
CA ASP A 8 -0.80 3.28 -17.89
C ASP A 8 0.25 2.90 -16.84
N TYR A 9 1.33 3.69 -16.78
CA TYR A 9 2.38 3.54 -15.79
C TYR A 9 3.06 4.87 -15.48
N MET A 10 3.58 4.97 -14.26
CA MET A 10 4.55 6.01 -13.94
C MET A 10 5.87 5.71 -14.65
N ARG A 11 6.53 6.73 -15.20
CA ARG A 11 7.82 6.61 -15.88
C ARG A 11 8.82 7.64 -15.38
N ASN A 12 10.02 7.19 -15.04
CA ASN A 12 11.12 8.07 -14.63
C ASN A 12 12.43 7.66 -15.34
N PRO A 13 13.35 8.60 -15.63
CA PRO A 13 14.70 8.23 -16.03
C PRO A 13 15.34 7.37 -14.95
N CYS A 14 15.91 6.21 -15.33
CA CYS A 14 16.54 5.33 -14.36
C CYS A 14 17.84 5.93 -13.81
N GLU A 15 18.82 6.25 -14.64
CA GLU A 15 20.14 6.67 -14.15
C GLU A 15 20.25 8.17 -13.87
N ARG A 16 19.45 9.00 -14.54
CA ARG A 16 19.58 10.46 -14.46
C ARG A 16 18.87 11.10 -13.27
N ALA A 17 17.95 10.38 -12.63
CA ALA A 17 17.21 10.89 -11.49
C ALA A 17 17.91 10.44 -10.20
N GLU A 18 18.50 11.39 -9.47
CA GLU A 18 19.22 11.12 -8.21
C GLU A 18 18.28 10.55 -7.14
N HIS A 19 17.05 11.06 -7.09
CA HIS A 19 16.04 10.68 -6.11
C HIS A 19 14.71 10.48 -6.85
N LYS A 20 14.06 9.35 -6.61
CA LYS A 20 12.81 8.99 -7.28
C LYS A 20 11.80 8.59 -6.23
N TRP A 21 10.74 9.38 -6.12
CA TRP A 21 9.65 9.05 -5.21
C TRP A 21 8.34 9.59 -5.77
N LEU A 22 7.26 8.98 -5.32
CA LEU A 22 5.90 9.43 -5.58
C LEU A 22 5.17 9.52 -4.25
N ILE A 23 4.20 10.42 -4.18
CA ILE A 23 3.32 10.59 -3.03
C ILE A 23 1.90 10.34 -3.48
N ILE A 24 1.22 9.41 -2.81
CA ILE A 24 -0.17 9.02 -3.06
C ILE A 24 -1.00 9.44 -1.87
N GLU A 25 -2.06 10.21 -2.11
CA GLU A 25 -3.15 10.37 -1.14
C GLU A 25 -4.06 9.15 -1.21
N LEU A 26 -4.31 8.53 -0.06
CA LEU A 26 -5.19 7.37 0.08
C LEU A 26 -6.65 7.82 0.11
N CYS A 27 -7.59 6.94 -0.27
CA CYS A 27 -9.02 7.23 -0.20
C CYS A 27 -9.46 7.59 1.23
N GLU A 28 -8.89 6.90 2.22
CA GLU A 28 -9.20 7.04 3.63
C GLU A 28 -7.92 7.00 4.48
N THR A 29 -8.04 7.43 5.73
CA THR A 29 -6.98 7.28 6.72
C THR A 29 -7.02 5.85 7.25
N ILE A 30 -5.95 5.09 7.00
CA ILE A 30 -5.90 3.65 7.29
C ILE A 30 -4.68 3.28 8.13
N GLN A 31 -4.75 2.20 8.89
CA GLN A 31 -3.61 1.49 9.45
C GLN A 31 -3.09 0.48 8.40
N PRO A 32 -1.91 0.72 7.78
CA PRO A 32 -1.44 -0.12 6.67
C PRO A 32 -1.10 -1.55 7.11
N THR A 33 -1.55 -2.53 6.32
CA THR A 33 -1.30 -3.96 6.55
C THR A 33 -0.63 -4.64 5.37
N VAL A 34 -0.92 -4.22 4.14
CA VAL A 34 -0.37 -4.84 2.92
C VAL A 34 -0.04 -3.77 1.88
N LEU A 35 1.15 -3.87 1.29
CA LEU A 35 1.51 -3.18 0.05
C LEU A 35 1.37 -4.14 -1.12
N GLU A 36 0.64 -3.73 -2.17
CA GLU A 36 0.71 -4.38 -3.48
C GLU A 36 1.46 -3.50 -4.46
N ILE A 37 2.33 -4.12 -5.24
CA ILE A 37 3.12 -3.44 -6.27
C ILE A 37 3.26 -4.33 -7.50
N ALA A 38 3.25 -3.73 -8.70
CA ALA A 38 3.51 -4.45 -9.94
C ALA A 38 4.09 -3.53 -11.02
N ASN A 39 4.90 -4.11 -11.91
CA ASN A 39 5.30 -3.49 -13.17
C ASN A 39 4.95 -4.44 -14.32
N PHE A 40 4.06 -4.01 -15.21
CA PHE A 40 3.59 -4.82 -16.34
C PHE A 40 4.33 -4.51 -17.64
N GLU A 41 4.99 -3.34 -17.73
CA GLU A 41 5.71 -2.89 -18.92
C GLU A 41 6.88 -3.83 -19.27
N LEU A 42 6.93 -4.29 -20.53
CA LEU A 42 7.90 -5.27 -21.00
C LEU A 42 9.26 -4.65 -21.32
N PHE A 43 9.26 -3.42 -21.83
CA PHE A 43 10.43 -2.74 -22.38
C PHE A 43 10.92 -1.62 -21.47
N SER A 44 10.92 -1.90 -20.17
CA SER A 44 11.36 -0.98 -19.11
C SER A 44 12.21 -1.69 -18.07
N SER A 45 12.91 -0.87 -17.29
CA SER A 45 13.53 -1.30 -16.04
C SER A 45 12.49 -1.32 -14.92
N GLY A 46 12.37 -2.45 -14.22
CA GLY A 46 11.47 -2.59 -13.07
C GLY A 46 12.12 -2.14 -11.75
N PRO A 47 11.33 -1.72 -10.74
CA PRO A 47 11.86 -1.45 -9.40
C PRO A 47 12.50 -2.70 -8.79
N GLN A 48 13.56 -2.52 -7.99
CA GLN A 48 14.18 -3.60 -7.21
C GLN A 48 14.05 -3.32 -5.72
N ASN A 49 14.86 -2.41 -5.16
CA ASN A 49 14.74 -2.01 -3.77
C ASN A 49 13.79 -0.80 -3.68
N ILE A 50 12.79 -0.91 -2.83
CA ILE A 50 11.83 0.17 -2.57
C ILE A 50 11.75 0.45 -1.07
N ARG A 51 11.38 1.69 -0.75
CA ARG A 51 11.04 2.12 0.61
C ARG A 51 9.67 2.76 0.61
N ILE A 52 8.84 2.44 1.59
CA ILE A 52 7.58 3.12 1.81
C ILE A 52 7.59 3.88 3.13
N LEU A 53 7.05 5.09 3.08
CA LEU A 53 6.85 5.94 4.24
C LEU A 53 5.40 6.42 4.28
N GLY A 54 4.89 6.66 5.48
CA GLY A 54 3.53 7.13 5.72
C GLY A 54 3.50 8.49 6.41
N SER A 55 2.45 9.25 6.15
CA SER A 55 2.13 10.48 6.87
C SER A 55 0.61 10.64 6.99
N GLU A 56 0.14 11.25 8.08
CA GLU A 56 -1.26 11.63 8.26
C GLU A 56 -1.62 12.90 7.48
N ARG A 57 -0.64 13.77 7.19
CA ARG A 57 -0.84 15.08 6.55
C ARG A 57 0.10 15.28 5.37
N TYR A 58 -0.30 16.16 4.45
CA TYR A 58 0.54 16.63 3.34
C TYR A 58 0.33 18.14 3.12
N PRO A 59 1.40 18.93 2.88
CA PRO A 59 2.81 18.54 2.95
C PRO A 59 3.23 18.18 4.38
N SER A 60 4.17 17.24 4.51
CA SER A 60 4.73 16.84 5.80
C SER A 60 6.25 16.76 5.73
N ASN A 61 6.91 17.23 6.79
CA ASN A 61 8.33 17.03 7.01
C ASN A 61 8.59 15.77 7.85
N GLU A 62 7.54 15.19 8.44
CA GLU A 62 7.59 14.02 9.30
C GLU A 62 6.97 12.84 8.56
N TRP A 63 7.83 11.95 8.09
CA TRP A 63 7.45 10.71 7.41
C TRP A 63 7.85 9.52 8.28
N MET A 64 6.89 8.64 8.56
CA MET A 64 7.13 7.40 9.30
C MET A 64 7.54 6.29 8.34
N ALA A 65 8.64 5.59 8.62
CA ALA A 65 9.02 4.42 7.84
C ALA A 65 7.99 3.29 8.04
N LEU A 66 7.39 2.80 6.95
CA LEU A 66 6.47 1.67 6.96
C LEU A 66 7.17 0.37 6.57
N GLY A 67 8.24 0.43 5.77
CA GLY A 67 9.03 -0.74 5.41
C GLY A 67 9.98 -0.52 4.24
N ASP A 68 10.94 -1.42 4.13
CA ASP A 68 11.87 -1.58 3.01
C ASP A 68 11.63 -2.96 2.38
N PHE A 69 11.46 -3.01 1.05
CA PHE A 69 11.13 -4.25 0.35
C PHE A 69 12.03 -4.44 -0.88
N VAL A 70 12.23 -5.71 -1.24
CA VAL A 70 12.84 -6.11 -2.50
C VAL A 70 11.74 -6.71 -3.36
N VAL A 71 11.46 -6.04 -4.48
CA VAL A 71 10.51 -6.47 -5.49
C VAL A 71 11.21 -7.45 -6.41
N GLU A 72 10.56 -8.53 -6.81
CA GLU A 72 11.07 -9.47 -7.80
C GLU A 72 10.90 -8.93 -9.22
N ASN A 73 11.80 -9.30 -10.13
CA ASN A 73 11.72 -8.91 -11.54
C ASN A 73 10.77 -9.81 -12.34
N ASN A 74 9.49 -9.81 -11.96
CA ASN A 74 8.41 -10.49 -12.66
C ASN A 74 7.27 -9.49 -12.98
N ARG A 75 6.22 -9.95 -13.67
CA ARG A 75 5.09 -9.11 -14.11
C ARG A 75 3.81 -9.42 -13.33
N GLU A 76 3.95 -9.98 -12.14
CA GLU A 76 2.84 -10.35 -11.29
C GLU A 76 2.64 -9.29 -10.19
N ILE A 77 1.44 -9.26 -9.61
CA ILE A 77 1.18 -8.42 -8.44
C ILE A 77 1.87 -9.06 -7.24
N GLN A 78 2.82 -8.34 -6.66
CA GLN A 78 3.55 -8.77 -5.48
C GLN A 78 2.97 -8.12 -4.23
N ARG A 79 2.83 -8.91 -3.16
CA ARG A 79 2.19 -8.48 -1.90
C ARG A 79 3.20 -8.54 -0.77
N PHE A 80 3.30 -7.46 -0.01
CA PHE A 80 4.21 -7.35 1.13
C PHE A 80 3.44 -6.99 2.40
N SER A 81 3.62 -7.76 3.46
CA SER A 81 3.01 -7.48 4.76
C SER A 81 3.72 -6.30 5.45
N ILE A 82 2.93 -5.42 6.05
CA ILE A 82 3.37 -4.24 6.79
C ILE A 82 2.94 -4.40 8.24
N THR A 83 3.81 -4.03 9.18
CA THR A 83 3.46 -3.92 10.60
C THR A 83 3.52 -2.46 11.02
N ALA A 84 2.46 -1.71 10.67
CA ALA A 84 2.31 -0.33 11.09
C ALA A 84 1.50 -0.25 12.39
N ARG A 85 1.85 0.70 13.27
CA ARG A 85 1.10 1.01 14.50
C ARG A 85 0.35 2.34 14.44
N SER A 86 0.46 3.03 13.32
CA SER A 86 -0.06 4.39 13.17
C SER A 86 -0.86 4.47 11.88
N TYR A 87 -1.89 5.31 11.92
CA TYR A 87 -2.69 5.62 10.77
C TYR A 87 -1.98 6.60 9.84
N VAL A 88 -2.23 6.43 8.55
CA VAL A 88 -1.65 7.26 7.50
C VAL A 88 -2.72 7.60 6.47
N LYS A 89 -2.61 8.79 5.87
CA LYS A 89 -3.45 9.26 4.77
C LYS A 89 -2.64 9.43 3.48
N PHE A 90 -1.32 9.55 3.60
CA PHE A 90 -0.40 9.74 2.49
C PHE A 90 0.69 8.67 2.52
N LEU A 91 0.95 8.05 1.37
CA LEU A 91 2.04 7.12 1.13
C LEU A 91 3.11 7.81 0.30
N ARG A 92 4.36 7.81 0.78
CA ARG A 92 5.54 8.12 -0.03
C ARG A 92 6.23 6.82 -0.39
N LEU A 93 6.29 6.49 -1.67
CA LEU A 93 7.04 5.35 -2.20
C LEU A 93 8.32 5.85 -2.85
N GLU A 94 9.46 5.38 -2.38
CA GLU A 94 10.79 5.70 -2.91
C GLU A 94 11.34 4.51 -3.68
N LEU A 95 11.85 4.79 -4.88
CA LEU A 95 12.52 3.83 -5.75
C LEU A 95 14.03 3.94 -5.54
N LEU A 96 14.60 3.01 -4.75
CA LEU A 96 16.01 3.06 -4.34
C LEU A 96 16.92 2.45 -5.42
N SER A 97 16.49 1.37 -6.07
CA SER A 97 17.22 0.70 -7.15
C SER A 97 16.26 0.06 -8.16
N HIS A 98 16.79 -0.43 -9.27
CA HIS A 98 16.00 -1.01 -10.36
C HIS A 98 16.77 -2.16 -11.04
N TYR A 99 16.02 -3.05 -11.69
CA TYR A 99 16.54 -4.09 -12.57
C TYR A 99 16.72 -3.59 -14.00
N GLY A 100 17.52 -4.31 -14.78
CA GLY A 100 17.70 -4.00 -16.20
C GLY A 100 18.64 -2.82 -16.43
N ARG A 101 18.72 -2.37 -17.69
CA ARG A 101 19.59 -1.26 -18.12
C ARG A 101 18.86 -0.33 -19.08
N GLU A 102 17.54 -0.34 -19.03
CA GLU A 102 16.71 0.50 -19.89
C GLU A 102 16.80 1.94 -19.44
N HIS A 103 16.58 2.86 -20.37
CA HIS A 103 16.67 4.29 -20.05
C HIS A 103 15.62 4.73 -19.02
N TYR A 104 14.46 4.07 -19.02
CA TYR A 104 13.32 4.41 -18.19
C TYR A 104 12.91 3.28 -17.27
N CYS A 105 12.59 3.68 -16.05
CA CYS A 105 12.05 2.84 -15.00
C CYS A 105 10.56 3.10 -14.96
N THR A 106 9.77 2.04 -14.86
CA THR A 106 8.32 2.17 -14.79
C THR A 106 7.73 1.47 -13.59
N LEU A 107 6.53 1.93 -13.23
CA LEU A 107 5.72 1.34 -12.18
C LEU A 107 4.26 1.42 -12.58
N SER A 108 3.62 0.27 -12.72
CA SER A 108 2.24 0.17 -13.24
C SER A 108 1.19 0.21 -12.14
N LEU A 109 1.48 -0.38 -10.97
CA LEU A 109 0.49 -0.51 -9.90
C LEU A 109 1.14 -0.32 -8.53
N VAL A 110 0.45 0.47 -7.69
CA VAL A 110 0.69 0.58 -6.25
C VAL A 110 -0.65 0.58 -5.55
N ARG A 111 -0.84 -0.27 -4.54
CA ARG A 111 -1.98 -0.22 -3.63
C ARG A 111 -1.48 -0.37 -2.21
N LEU A 112 -2.02 0.46 -1.32
CA LEU A 112 -1.84 0.30 0.11
C LEU A 112 -3.17 -0.12 0.72
N LEU A 113 -3.19 -1.30 1.31
CA LEU A 113 -4.35 -1.88 1.97
C LEU A 113 -4.15 -1.77 3.48
N GLY A 114 -5.26 -1.64 4.19
CA GLY A 114 -5.26 -1.44 5.62
C GLY A 114 -6.68 -1.39 6.15
N ILE A 115 -6.80 -1.17 7.45
CA ILE A 115 -8.08 -1.02 8.13
C ILE A 115 -8.32 0.48 8.34
N SER A 116 -9.49 1.00 7.97
CA SER A 116 -9.82 2.40 8.22
C SER A 116 -10.24 2.60 9.68
N MET A 117 -10.12 3.85 10.18
CA MET A 117 -10.65 4.16 11.51
C MET A 117 -12.15 3.83 11.63
N VAL A 118 -12.92 4.02 10.54
CA VAL A 118 -14.36 3.74 10.53
C VAL A 118 -14.61 2.25 10.67
N ASP A 119 -13.88 1.41 9.93
CA ASP A 119 -14.01 -0.05 9.97
C ASP A 119 -13.76 -0.59 11.40
N GLU A 120 -12.80 -0.01 12.12
CA GLU A 120 -12.52 -0.40 13.51
C GLU A 120 -13.68 -0.07 14.44
N TYR A 121 -14.22 1.15 14.39
CA TYR A 121 -15.37 1.52 15.23
C TYR A 121 -16.61 0.68 14.92
N GLU A 122 -16.87 0.38 13.65
CA GLU A 122 -17.99 -0.49 13.26
C GLU A 122 -17.81 -1.91 13.79
N ALA A 123 -16.61 -2.48 13.67
CA ALA A 123 -16.30 -3.81 14.21
C ALA A 123 -16.43 -3.87 15.74
N GLU A 124 -15.99 -2.82 16.45
CA GLU A 124 -16.16 -2.71 17.90
C GLU A 124 -17.63 -2.62 18.32
N ALA A 125 -18.44 -1.84 17.60
CA ALA A 125 -19.87 -1.70 17.87
C ALA A 125 -20.63 -3.02 17.62
N GLU A 126 -20.31 -3.75 16.56
CA GLU A 126 -20.86 -5.08 16.28
C GLU A 126 -20.47 -6.09 17.37
N ALA A 127 -19.20 -6.10 17.80
CA ALA A 127 -18.74 -6.97 18.86
C ALA A 127 -19.44 -6.69 20.20
N ALA A 128 -19.67 -5.41 20.52
CA ALA A 128 -20.43 -5.01 21.71
C ALA A 128 -21.89 -5.49 21.64
N ALA A 129 -22.55 -5.33 20.50
CA ALA A 129 -23.93 -5.77 20.31
C ALA A 129 -24.12 -7.30 20.44
N ILE A 130 -23.13 -8.08 19.96
CA ILE A 130 -23.12 -9.55 20.15
C ILE A 130 -22.98 -9.90 21.64
N SER A 131 -22.12 -9.18 22.36
CA SER A 131 -21.92 -9.41 23.79
C SER A 131 -23.19 -9.15 24.62
N ASP A 132 -23.94 -8.09 24.30
CA ASP A 132 -25.19 -7.76 25.00
C ASP A 132 -26.30 -8.79 24.72
N THR A 133 -26.36 -9.33 23.51
CA THR A 133 -27.35 -10.35 23.13
C THR A 133 -27.08 -11.70 23.80
N SER A 134 -25.81 -12.00 24.11
CA SER A 134 -25.41 -13.24 24.79
C SER A 134 -25.79 -13.28 26.28
N PHE A 135 -26.02 -12.11 26.90
CA PHE A 135 -26.46 -11.98 28.29
C PHE A 135 -27.99 -11.96 28.47
N SER A 136 -28.77 -11.79 27.39
CA SER A 136 -30.23 -11.64 27.47
C SER A 136 -31.04 -12.93 27.29
N VAL A 137 -30.42 -14.12 27.25
CA VAL A 137 -31.19 -15.37 27.24
C VAL A 137 -31.77 -15.58 28.65
N PRO A 138 -33.10 -15.47 28.87
CA PRO A 138 -33.65 -15.79 30.17
C PRO A 138 -33.49 -17.30 30.36
N PHE A 139 -32.84 -17.69 31.46
CA PHE A 139 -32.92 -19.04 31.99
C PHE A 139 -34.39 -19.33 32.34
N VAL A 140 -35.15 -19.85 31.38
CA VAL A 140 -36.47 -20.44 31.67
C VAL A 140 -36.20 -21.82 32.25
N GLY A 141 -35.97 -21.83 33.56
CA GLY A 141 -35.83 -23.04 34.36
C GLY A 141 -37.13 -23.37 35.07
N VAL A 142 -37.52 -24.64 34.89
CA VAL A 142 -38.56 -25.45 35.58
C VAL A 142 -39.99 -25.31 35.06
#